data_AF-A0A954I7D0-F1
#
_entry.id   AF-A0A954I7D0-F1
#
_cell.length_a   1.000
_cell.length_b   1.000
_cell.length_c   1.000
_cell.angle_alpha   90.00
_cell.angle_beta   90.00
_cell.angle_gamma   90.00
#
_symmetry.space_group_name_H-M   'P 1'
#
loop_
_entity.id
_entity.type
_entity.pdbx_description
1 polymer ?
#
loop_
_entity_poly.entity_id
_entity_poly.type
_entity_poly.pdbx_seq_one_letter_code
_entity_poly.pdbx_strand_id
1 'polypeptide(L)'
;MFRIAPPQREFRWIPGSAVVPVDERLRLQHNNDPYAVPSNVTQRTTPGNNPQTAAIGGVTEVPPVNVPRTSRMVQLQNLRTEREQLADIDRRFREMLLHDPSQWDLNGIETSYRNLQKSVTHKPLAGQIELRYPAIERYRQRKAQFDDFKRLTSETERRDAELLASGNSPFPGGGMLAGFSAGPEQFTVGSPAPQLSENVLFGDDSAMFAQTPADAADDSFSPLIPAESSGPFSGWADNGVASAAPSSPATGISPGTAGSTLAGGTRVDGRTRYVGAGVIQRAPGEAESGDYVLMTPSGRVLAHVKGTGDVSLEEYVGHSVGVHGRRYFKSDINSDYIEISGLETVKLQ
;
A
#
# COMPACT_ATOMS: atom_id res chain seq x y z
N MET A 1 25.35 19.02 -34.86
CA MET A 1 24.26 18.03 -34.80
C MET A 1 24.84 16.70 -35.24
N PHE A 2 25.03 15.73 -34.33
CA PHE A 2 25.86 14.55 -34.61
C PHE A 2 25.01 13.30 -34.82
N ARG A 3 25.20 12.63 -35.96
CA ARG A 3 24.66 11.29 -36.24
C ARG A 3 25.83 10.30 -36.21
N ILE A 4 25.74 9.29 -35.36
CA ILE A 4 26.54 8.07 -35.52
C ILE A 4 25.94 7.34 -36.72
N ALA A 5 26.73 7.04 -37.76
CA ALA A 5 26.29 6.18 -38.84
C ALA A 5 26.39 4.71 -38.35
N PRO A 6 25.27 4.00 -38.16
CA PRO A 6 25.34 2.64 -37.63
C PRO A 6 25.88 1.67 -38.70
N PRO A 7 26.73 0.68 -38.33
CA PRO A 7 26.89 -0.50 -39.17
C PRO A 7 25.51 -1.15 -39.37
N GLN A 8 25.25 -1.68 -40.56
CA GLN A 8 23.88 -1.88 -41.02
C GLN A 8 23.01 -2.73 -40.06
N ARG A 9 21.88 -2.14 -39.64
CA ARG A 9 20.74 -2.77 -38.97
C ARG A 9 20.88 -3.24 -37.51
N GLU A 10 22.00 -3.01 -36.82
CA GLU A 10 22.05 -3.19 -35.35
C GLU A 10 21.81 -1.87 -34.59
N PHE A 11 20.75 -1.84 -33.77
CA PHE A 11 20.57 -0.82 -32.73
C PHE A 11 21.07 -1.38 -31.40
N ARG A 12 22.09 -0.74 -30.81
CA ARG A 12 22.56 -1.04 -29.45
C ARG A 12 22.28 0.14 -28.54
N TRP A 13 21.62 -0.13 -27.42
CA TRP A 13 21.49 0.84 -26.33
C TRP A 13 22.86 0.99 -25.65
N ILE A 14 23.44 2.17 -25.78
CA ILE A 14 24.70 2.53 -25.12
C ILE A 14 24.35 3.49 -23.98
N PRO A 15 24.81 3.26 -22.73
CA PRO A 15 24.59 4.21 -21.64
C PRO A 15 25.23 5.55 -21.98
N GLY A 16 24.52 6.66 -21.71
CA GLY A 16 24.96 8.01 -22.11
C GLY A 16 26.35 8.40 -21.62
N SER A 17 26.80 7.84 -20.49
CA SER A 17 28.15 8.02 -19.92
C SER A 17 29.29 7.45 -20.78
N ALA A 18 29.00 6.59 -21.76
CA ALA A 18 29.99 6.05 -22.69
C ALA A 18 30.16 6.90 -23.97
N VAL A 19 29.41 8.00 -24.11
CA VAL A 19 29.50 8.92 -25.26
C VAL A 19 30.40 10.10 -24.87
N VAL A 20 31.66 10.07 -25.29
CA VAL A 20 32.65 11.13 -25.01
C VAL A 20 32.83 12.04 -26.24
N PRO A 21 32.89 13.38 -26.09
CA PRO A 21 33.22 14.28 -27.19
C PRO A 21 34.62 14.01 -27.74
N VAL A 22 34.75 13.92 -29.07
CA VAL A 22 36.05 13.77 -29.75
C VAL A 22 36.90 15.05 -29.66
N ASP A 23 36.24 16.22 -29.63
CA ASP A 23 36.91 17.52 -29.49
C ASP A 23 37.41 17.77 -28.07
N GLU A 24 38.72 17.91 -27.93
CA GLU A 24 39.40 18.12 -26.66
C GLU A 24 38.96 19.41 -25.92
N ARG A 25 38.59 20.46 -26.67
CA ARG A 25 38.06 21.70 -26.10
C ARG A 25 36.67 21.51 -25.48
N LEU A 26 35.80 20.72 -26.11
CA LEU A 26 34.47 20.39 -25.56
C LEU A 26 34.59 19.43 -24.37
N ARG A 27 35.56 18.51 -24.39
CA ARG A 27 35.89 17.65 -23.25
C ARG A 27 36.32 18.44 -22.01
N LEU A 28 37.17 19.47 -22.20
CA LEU A 28 37.56 20.37 -21.11
C LEU A 28 36.38 21.18 -20.57
N GLN A 29 35.50 21.68 -21.44
CA GLN A 29 34.31 22.43 -21.02
C GLN A 29 33.32 21.55 -20.25
N HIS A 30 33.10 20.31 -20.70
CA HIS A 30 32.26 19.31 -20.01
C HIS A 30 32.84 18.92 -18.63
N ASN A 31 34.16 18.75 -18.53
CA ASN A 31 34.82 18.44 -17.26
C ASN A 31 34.84 19.61 -16.26
N ASN A 32 34.54 20.84 -16.71
CA ASN A 32 34.44 22.03 -15.86
C ASN A 32 33.00 22.33 -15.38
N ASP A 33 31.99 21.57 -15.83
CA ASP A 33 30.61 21.70 -15.36
C ASP A 33 30.41 20.85 -14.09
N PRO A 34 30.09 21.46 -12.93
CA PRO A 34 29.92 20.74 -11.66
C PRO A 34 28.70 19.80 -11.63
N TYR A 35 27.79 19.89 -12.61
CA TYR A 35 26.62 19.02 -12.75
C TYR A 35 26.82 17.92 -13.81
N ALA A 36 27.91 17.97 -14.58
CA ALA A 36 28.26 16.94 -15.55
C ALA A 36 29.12 15.84 -14.91
N VAL A 37 28.94 14.59 -15.34
CA VAL A 37 29.80 13.48 -14.87
C VAL A 37 31.14 13.57 -15.60
N PRO A 38 32.27 13.82 -14.92
CA PRO A 38 33.53 14.09 -15.62
C PRO A 38 34.00 12.87 -16.41
N SER A 39 34.49 13.13 -17.63
CA SER A 39 34.92 12.14 -18.64
C SER A 39 35.99 11.15 -18.15
N ASN A 40 36.59 11.43 -16.99
CA ASN A 40 37.72 10.72 -16.40
C ASN A 40 37.28 9.68 -15.36
N VAL A 41 35.98 9.57 -15.07
CA VAL A 41 35.45 8.53 -14.17
C VAL A 41 35.42 7.20 -14.93
N THR A 42 36.57 6.53 -14.97
CA THR A 42 36.63 5.11 -15.31
C THR A 42 35.72 4.37 -14.34
N GLN A 43 34.61 3.83 -14.84
CA GLN A 43 33.78 2.94 -14.04
C GLN A 43 34.68 1.86 -13.45
N ARG A 44 34.49 1.52 -12.16
CA ARG A 44 35.14 0.36 -11.54
C ARG A 44 34.66 -0.87 -12.30
N THR A 45 35.42 -1.27 -13.32
CA THR A 45 35.14 -2.44 -14.13
C THR A 45 35.03 -3.66 -13.23
N THR A 46 34.05 -4.50 -13.53
CA THR A 46 33.88 -5.85 -12.96
C THR A 46 35.24 -6.54 -12.79
N PRO A 47 35.51 -7.20 -11.65
CA PRO A 47 36.85 -7.70 -11.32
C PRO A 47 37.24 -8.87 -12.24
N GLY A 48 37.92 -8.55 -13.33
CA GLY A 48 38.21 -9.50 -14.40
C GLY A 48 39.14 -8.97 -15.48
N ASN A 49 40.23 -8.28 -15.08
CA ASN A 49 41.58 -8.37 -15.65
C ASN A 49 42.48 -7.24 -15.13
N ASN A 50 43.64 -7.61 -14.59
CA ASN A 50 44.75 -6.69 -14.33
C ASN A 50 45.55 -6.55 -15.65
N PRO A 51 46.25 -5.42 -15.87
CA PRO A 51 47.63 -5.38 -15.37
C PRO A 51 48.01 -4.08 -14.65
N GLN A 52 49.17 -4.12 -13.99
CA GLN A 52 49.89 -2.99 -13.40
C GLN A 52 49.98 -1.80 -14.39
N THR A 53 50.03 -0.52 -13.98
CA THR A 53 51.04 0.03 -13.06
C THR A 53 50.70 1.47 -12.62
N ALA A 54 51.07 1.84 -11.38
CA ALA A 54 51.30 3.22 -10.85
C ALA A 54 50.15 4.25 -10.85
N ALA A 55 50.16 5.30 -10.01
CA ALA A 55 50.73 5.54 -8.66
C ALA A 55 50.20 6.91 -8.12
N ILE A 56 50.41 7.19 -6.83
CA ILE A 56 50.25 8.50 -6.16
C ILE A 56 48.79 8.97 -5.92
N GLY A 57 48.43 9.08 -4.64
CA GLY A 57 47.17 9.66 -4.16
C GLY A 57 46.72 9.00 -2.87
N GLY A 58 47.05 9.61 -1.72
CA GLY A 58 46.77 9.01 -0.41
C GLY A 58 45.27 8.88 -0.15
N VAL A 59 44.78 7.65 0.00
CA VAL A 59 43.44 7.35 0.52
C VAL A 59 43.62 6.44 1.72
N THR A 60 43.01 6.85 2.84
CA THR A 60 43.04 6.16 4.13
C THR A 60 42.79 4.67 3.98
N GLU A 61 43.70 3.85 4.49
CA GLU A 61 43.64 2.39 4.40
C GLU A 61 42.48 1.85 5.25
N VAL A 62 41.30 1.75 4.64
CA VAL A 62 40.19 0.97 5.19
C VAL A 62 40.65 -0.48 5.16
N PRO A 63 40.78 -1.17 6.32
CA PRO A 63 41.37 -2.49 6.37
C PRO A 63 40.58 -3.45 5.47
N PRO A 64 41.23 -4.22 4.59
CA PRO A 64 40.52 -5.15 3.72
C PRO A 64 39.85 -6.21 4.58
N VAL A 65 38.53 -6.12 4.71
CA VAL A 65 37.71 -7.09 5.43
C VAL A 65 37.72 -8.40 4.65
N ASN A 66 38.76 -9.19 4.90
CA ASN A 66 39.04 -10.47 4.27
C ASN A 66 38.12 -11.55 4.84
N VAL A 67 36.81 -11.39 4.63
CA VAL A 67 35.84 -12.46 4.88
C VAL A 67 36.10 -13.53 3.82
N PRO A 68 36.48 -14.77 4.19
CA PRO A 68 36.72 -15.81 3.21
C PRO A 68 35.43 -16.07 2.41
N ARG A 69 35.56 -16.22 1.08
CA ARG A 69 34.42 -16.35 0.16
C ARG A 69 33.43 -17.46 0.54
N THR A 70 33.92 -18.50 1.21
CA THR A 70 33.15 -19.62 1.77
C THR A 70 32.14 -19.16 2.83
N SER A 71 32.54 -18.33 3.81
CA SER A 71 31.65 -17.84 4.86
C SER A 71 30.49 -17.01 4.31
N ARG A 72 30.73 -16.21 3.26
CA ARG A 72 29.66 -15.45 2.59
C ARG A 72 28.65 -16.37 1.90
N MET A 73 29.08 -17.47 1.30
CA MET A 73 28.17 -18.45 0.69
C MET A 73 27.31 -19.16 1.75
N VAL A 74 27.91 -19.58 2.87
CA VAL A 74 27.17 -20.18 4.01
C VAL A 74 26.15 -19.19 4.58
N GLN A 75 26.52 -17.92 4.75
CA GLN A 75 25.60 -16.88 5.24
C GLN A 75 24.39 -16.67 4.29
N LEU A 76 24.61 -16.70 2.97
CA LEU A 76 23.53 -16.60 1.98
C LEU A 76 22.63 -17.84 1.96
N GLN A 77 23.19 -19.04 2.19
CA GLN A 77 22.41 -20.27 2.34
C GLN A 77 21.52 -20.21 3.59
N ASN A 78 22.09 -19.84 4.74
CA ASN A 78 21.34 -19.67 5.99
C ASN A 78 20.20 -18.66 5.84
N LEU A 79 20.47 -17.50 5.22
CA LEU A 79 19.45 -16.48 4.96
C LEU A 79 18.32 -16.98 4.04
N ARG A 80 18.63 -17.87 3.08
CA ARG A 80 17.61 -18.50 2.23
C ARG A 80 16.74 -19.46 3.05
N THR A 81 17.34 -20.33 3.87
CA THR A 81 16.59 -21.26 4.72
C THR A 81 15.78 -20.56 5.81
N GLU A 82 16.29 -19.48 6.41
CA GLU A 82 15.55 -18.67 7.39
C GLU A 82 14.32 -18.00 6.74
N ARG A 83 14.43 -17.53 5.49
CA ARG A 83 13.30 -16.95 4.73
C ARG A 83 12.27 -17.99 4.31
N GLU A 84 12.71 -19.19 3.91
CA GLU A 84 11.84 -20.30 3.56
C GLU A 84 11.02 -20.75 4.78
N GLN A 85 11.66 -20.90 5.94
CA GLN A 85 10.99 -21.17 7.20
C GLN A 85 9.96 -20.08 7.57
N LEU A 86 10.28 -18.80 7.38
CA LEU A 86 9.31 -17.72 7.61
C LEU A 86 8.10 -17.84 6.67
N ALA A 87 8.33 -18.10 5.38
CA ALA A 87 7.27 -18.23 4.38
C ALA A 87 6.35 -19.43 4.66
N ASP A 88 6.88 -20.52 5.20
CA ASP A 88 6.11 -21.71 5.60
C ASP A 88 5.27 -21.49 6.86
N ILE A 89 5.78 -20.74 7.85
CA ILE A 89 4.96 -20.33 9.01
C ILE A 89 3.86 -19.37 8.55
N ASP A 90 4.16 -18.36 7.72
CA ASP A 90 3.18 -17.44 7.14
C ASP A 90 2.12 -18.20 6.30
N ARG A 91 2.50 -19.27 5.60
CA ARG A 91 1.57 -20.15 4.86
C ARG A 91 0.65 -20.92 5.79
N ARG A 92 1.20 -21.63 6.78
CA ARG A 92 0.43 -22.38 7.76
C ARG A 92 -0.51 -21.48 8.56
N PHE A 93 -0.09 -20.25 8.87
CA PHE A 93 -0.94 -19.25 9.50
C PHE A 93 -2.14 -18.88 8.61
N ARG A 94 -1.91 -18.58 7.32
CA ARG A 94 -3.01 -18.30 6.36
C ARG A 94 -3.94 -19.49 6.17
N GLU A 95 -3.41 -20.71 6.06
CA GLU A 95 -4.21 -21.94 5.95
C GLU A 95 -5.09 -22.14 7.19
N MET A 96 -4.54 -21.95 8.40
CA MET A 96 -5.29 -22.02 9.65
C MET A 96 -6.43 -20.98 9.71
N LEU A 97 -6.23 -19.77 9.19
CA LEU A 97 -7.27 -18.74 9.14
C LEU A 97 -8.45 -19.06 8.21
N LEU A 98 -8.35 -20.09 7.35
CA LEU A 98 -9.46 -20.59 6.53
C LEU A 98 -10.38 -21.56 7.30
N HIS A 99 -10.00 -21.99 8.50
CA HIS A 99 -10.80 -22.88 9.35
C HIS A 99 -11.66 -22.09 10.35
N ASP A 100 -12.64 -22.76 11.00
CA ASP A 100 -13.48 -22.17 12.06
C ASP A 100 -12.59 -21.57 13.18
N PRO A 101 -12.90 -20.36 13.70
CA PRO A 101 -12.11 -19.72 14.77
C PRO A 101 -11.86 -20.58 16.03
N SER A 102 -12.73 -21.55 16.31
CA SER A 102 -12.55 -22.54 17.39
C SER A 102 -11.39 -23.51 17.15
N GLN A 103 -10.95 -23.69 15.90
CA GLN A 103 -9.85 -24.59 15.50
C GLN A 103 -8.49 -23.87 15.38
N TRP A 104 -8.43 -22.53 15.55
CA TRP A 104 -7.19 -21.76 15.39
C TRP A 104 -6.18 -21.99 16.53
N ASP A 105 -5.08 -22.70 16.23
CA ASP A 105 -3.91 -22.81 17.12
C ASP A 105 -2.97 -21.60 17.02
N LEU A 106 -3.47 -20.45 17.53
CA LEU A 106 -2.70 -19.21 17.61
C LEU A 106 -1.44 -19.34 18.50
N ASN A 107 -1.46 -20.27 19.47
CA ASN A 107 -0.36 -20.49 20.40
C ASN A 107 0.80 -21.25 19.73
N GLY A 108 0.51 -22.28 18.93
CA GLY A 108 1.49 -23.02 18.16
C GLY A 108 2.15 -22.16 17.08
N ILE A 109 1.38 -21.28 16.42
CA ILE A 109 1.93 -20.31 15.47
C ILE A 109 2.84 -19.28 16.17
N GLU A 110 2.42 -18.67 17.28
CA GLU A 110 3.28 -17.74 18.04
C GLU A 110 4.58 -18.43 18.49
N THR A 111 4.49 -19.66 18.99
CA THR A 111 5.65 -20.47 19.40
C THR A 111 6.58 -20.74 18.22
N SER A 112 6.03 -20.98 17.02
CA SER A 112 6.81 -21.20 15.79
C SER A 112 7.59 -19.93 15.41
N TYR A 113 6.95 -18.75 15.40
CA TYR A 113 7.63 -17.47 15.17
C TYR A 113 8.70 -17.17 16.22
N ARG A 114 8.41 -17.41 17.52
CA ARG A 114 9.38 -17.21 18.61
C ARG A 114 10.58 -18.16 18.51
N ASN A 115 10.39 -19.37 18.01
CA ASN A 115 11.48 -20.31 17.80
C ASN A 115 12.33 -19.89 16.59
N LEU A 116 11.70 -19.46 15.49
CA LEU A 116 12.43 -18.89 14.34
C LEU A 116 13.22 -17.64 14.75
N GLN A 117 12.63 -16.72 15.52
CA GLN A 117 13.30 -15.51 16.01
C GLN A 117 14.56 -15.80 16.85
N LYS A 118 14.61 -16.94 17.56
CA LYS A 118 15.80 -17.39 18.31
C LYS A 118 16.88 -17.99 17.41
N SER A 119 16.52 -18.60 16.28
CA SER A 119 17.47 -19.22 15.35
C SER A 119 17.96 -18.26 14.25
N VAL A 120 17.21 -17.20 13.96
CA VAL A 120 17.55 -16.23 12.91
C VAL A 120 18.79 -15.43 13.28
N THR A 121 19.81 -15.52 12.43
CA THR A 121 21.04 -14.74 12.55
C THR A 121 20.90 -13.35 11.87
N HIS A 122 19.99 -13.23 10.90
CA HIS A 122 19.83 -12.02 10.09
C HIS A 122 18.87 -10.97 10.72
N LYS A 123 19.44 -9.91 11.32
CA LYS A 123 18.67 -8.85 12.02
C LYS A 123 17.43 -8.30 11.29
N PRO A 124 17.47 -7.95 9.98
CA PRO A 124 16.27 -7.46 9.27
C PRO A 124 15.13 -8.48 9.22
N LEU A 125 15.43 -9.78 9.26
CA LEU A 125 14.40 -10.83 9.25
C LEU A 125 13.74 -10.98 10.62
N ALA A 126 14.49 -10.80 11.72
CA ALA A 126 13.92 -10.73 13.07
C ALA A 126 12.88 -9.59 13.19
N GLY A 127 13.16 -8.42 12.63
CA GLY A 127 12.19 -7.31 12.57
C GLY A 127 10.94 -7.62 11.74
N GLN A 128 11.05 -8.42 10.67
CA GLN A 128 9.88 -8.89 9.91
C GLN A 128 9.01 -9.86 10.72
N ILE A 129 9.61 -10.72 11.55
CA ILE A 129 8.90 -11.61 12.48
C ILE A 129 8.17 -10.79 13.55
N GLU A 130 8.81 -9.74 14.10
CA GLU A 130 8.21 -8.90 15.13
C GLU A 130 6.91 -8.21 14.67
N LEU A 131 6.85 -7.78 13.41
CA LEU A 131 5.64 -7.21 12.80
C LEU A 131 4.46 -8.20 12.70
N ARG A 132 4.65 -9.50 12.91
CA ARG A 132 3.58 -10.50 12.89
C ARG A 132 2.85 -10.63 14.23
N TYR A 133 3.49 -10.36 15.37
CA TYR A 133 2.86 -10.52 16.69
C TYR A 133 1.59 -9.67 16.88
N PRO A 134 1.54 -8.38 16.49
CA PRO A 134 0.31 -7.58 16.62
C PRO A 134 -0.87 -8.11 15.80
N ALA A 135 -0.61 -8.85 14.72
CA ALA A 135 -1.68 -9.52 13.97
C ALA A 135 -2.21 -10.73 14.75
N ILE A 136 -1.33 -11.57 15.31
CA ILE A 136 -1.72 -12.73 16.14
C ILE A 136 -2.57 -12.27 17.34
N GLU A 137 -2.24 -11.13 17.95
CA GLU A 137 -3.04 -10.53 19.02
C GLU A 137 -4.44 -10.10 18.57
N ARG A 138 -4.59 -9.49 17.38
CA ARG A 138 -5.92 -9.19 16.79
C ARG A 138 -6.74 -10.47 16.59
N TYR A 139 -6.13 -11.56 16.11
CA TYR A 139 -6.83 -12.84 15.95
C TYR A 139 -7.18 -13.50 17.29
N ARG A 140 -6.37 -13.32 18.35
CA ARG A 140 -6.74 -13.75 19.71
C ARG A 140 -7.97 -13.02 20.23
N GLN A 141 -8.03 -11.69 20.06
CA GLN A 141 -9.18 -10.88 20.47
C GLN A 141 -10.45 -11.30 19.69
N ARG A 142 -10.34 -11.50 18.37
CA ARG A 142 -11.42 -12.01 17.53
C ARG A 142 -11.92 -13.38 17.98
N LYS A 143 -11.01 -14.31 18.32
CA LYS A 143 -11.37 -15.62 18.85
C LYS A 143 -12.10 -15.52 20.19
N ALA A 144 -11.64 -14.67 21.10
CA ALA A 144 -12.30 -14.46 22.40
C ALA A 144 -13.74 -13.94 22.23
N GLN A 145 -13.95 -12.96 21.34
CA GLN A 145 -15.29 -12.45 21.01
C GLN A 145 -16.23 -13.54 20.45
N PHE A 146 -15.70 -14.43 19.62
CA PHE A 146 -16.44 -15.56 19.06
C PHE A 146 -16.76 -16.64 20.11
N ASP A 147 -15.83 -16.94 21.01
CA ASP A 147 -16.03 -17.86 22.13
C ASP A 147 -17.09 -17.29 23.12
N ASP A 148 -17.07 -15.98 23.40
CA ASP A 148 -18.09 -15.28 24.19
C ASP A 148 -19.48 -15.30 23.52
N PHE A 149 -19.54 -15.08 22.20
CA PHE A 149 -20.78 -15.19 21.43
C PHE A 149 -21.38 -16.60 21.52
N LYS A 150 -20.57 -17.65 21.28
CA LYS A 150 -21.00 -19.05 21.42
C LYS A 150 -21.52 -19.35 22.83
N ARG A 151 -20.90 -18.80 23.89
CA ARG A 151 -21.42 -18.91 25.26
C ARG A 151 -22.81 -18.30 25.39
N LEU A 152 -23.00 -17.04 24.98
CA LEU A 152 -24.28 -16.33 25.09
C LEU A 152 -25.41 -17.02 24.32
N THR A 153 -25.14 -17.54 23.12
CA THR A 153 -26.11 -18.35 22.36
C THR A 153 -26.50 -19.60 23.14
N SER A 154 -25.52 -20.37 23.65
CA SER A 154 -25.81 -21.59 24.42
C SER A 154 -26.55 -21.34 25.75
N GLU A 155 -26.29 -20.22 26.41
CA GLU A 155 -27.01 -19.79 27.61
C GLU A 155 -28.47 -19.41 27.29
N THR A 156 -28.70 -18.78 26.13
CA THR A 156 -30.03 -18.40 25.65
C THR A 156 -30.83 -19.63 25.25
N GLU A 157 -30.27 -20.51 24.42
CA GLU A 157 -30.89 -21.77 24.00
C GLU A 157 -31.26 -22.65 25.20
N ARG A 158 -30.38 -22.73 26.20
CA ARG A 158 -30.65 -23.43 27.46
C ARG A 158 -31.82 -22.80 28.21
N ARG A 159 -31.85 -21.48 28.35
CA ARG A 159 -32.93 -20.77 29.04
C ARG A 159 -34.27 -20.97 28.35
N ASP A 160 -34.30 -20.92 27.02
CA ASP A 160 -35.52 -21.14 26.24
C ASP A 160 -35.98 -22.61 26.33
N ALA A 161 -35.06 -23.58 26.35
CA ALA A 161 -35.38 -24.97 26.62
C ALA A 161 -35.96 -25.18 28.04
N GLU A 162 -35.43 -24.50 29.06
CA GLU A 162 -35.97 -24.50 30.43
C GLU A 162 -37.38 -23.88 30.49
N LEU A 163 -37.65 -22.82 29.70
CA LEU A 163 -38.98 -22.21 29.57
C LEU A 163 -39.99 -23.12 28.84
N LEU A 164 -39.57 -23.82 27.79
CA LEU A 164 -40.43 -24.79 27.10
C LEU A 164 -40.72 -26.02 27.99
N ALA A 165 -39.73 -26.51 28.73
CA ALA A 165 -39.89 -27.64 29.63
C ALA A 165 -40.83 -27.31 30.81
N SER A 166 -40.76 -26.09 31.35
CA SER A 166 -41.64 -25.61 32.42
C SER A 166 -43.03 -25.18 31.92
N GLY A 167 -43.12 -24.63 30.71
CA GLY A 167 -44.37 -24.30 30.03
C GLY A 167 -45.22 -25.52 29.65
N ASN A 168 -44.59 -26.69 29.49
CA ASN A 168 -45.28 -27.97 29.27
C ASN A 168 -45.76 -28.65 30.58
N SER A 169 -45.95 -27.91 31.68
CA SER A 169 -46.60 -28.43 32.88
C SER A 169 -48.10 -28.60 32.61
N PRO A 170 -48.65 -29.84 32.58
CA PRO A 170 -50.05 -30.05 32.25
C PRO A 170 -50.92 -29.65 33.44
N PHE A 171 -51.52 -28.46 33.37
CA PHE A 171 -52.55 -28.04 34.33
C PHE A 171 -53.72 -29.04 34.32
N PRO A 172 -53.96 -29.82 35.40
CA PRO A 172 -55.04 -30.79 35.45
C PRO A 172 -56.30 -30.09 35.97
N GLY A 173 -57.01 -29.43 35.05
CA GLY A 173 -58.22 -28.66 35.31
C GLY A 173 -58.21 -27.39 34.45
N GLY A 174 -59.17 -27.15 33.56
CA GLY A 174 -60.55 -27.63 33.57
C GLY A 174 -61.47 -26.41 33.73
N GLY A 175 -61.79 -25.76 32.62
CA GLY A 175 -62.56 -24.52 32.62
C GLY A 175 -62.78 -24.02 31.20
N MET A 176 -64.00 -24.20 30.70
CA MET A 176 -64.38 -23.72 29.37
C MET A 176 -64.28 -22.20 29.28
N LEU A 177 -63.90 -21.68 28.12
CA LEU A 177 -64.69 -20.65 27.45
C LEU A 177 -64.44 -20.73 25.93
N ALA A 178 -65.54 -20.78 25.18
CA ALA A 178 -65.52 -20.93 23.73
C ALA A 178 -65.47 -19.58 23.01
N GLY A 179 -65.07 -19.60 21.74
CA GLY A 179 -65.61 -18.64 20.78
C GLY A 179 -64.68 -17.57 20.22
N PHE A 180 -63.56 -17.96 19.60
CA PHE A 180 -63.07 -17.23 18.42
C PHE A 180 -62.78 -18.21 17.28
N SER A 181 -63.70 -18.24 16.32
CA SER A 181 -63.61 -19.01 15.08
C SER A 181 -63.48 -18.03 13.91
N ALA A 182 -62.25 -17.82 13.42
CA ALA A 182 -61.99 -17.16 12.15
C ALA A 182 -60.60 -17.53 11.60
N GLY A 183 -60.56 -18.12 10.40
CA GLY A 183 -59.35 -18.21 9.56
C GLY A 183 -58.54 -19.52 9.68
N PRO A 184 -58.45 -20.34 8.62
CA PRO A 184 -57.45 -21.39 8.49
C PRO A 184 -56.11 -20.82 8.01
N GLU A 185 -55.52 -19.90 8.79
CA GLU A 185 -54.14 -19.48 8.58
C GLU A 185 -53.23 -20.63 9.02
N GLN A 186 -52.65 -21.34 8.05
CA GLN A 186 -51.67 -22.39 8.30
C GLN A 186 -50.35 -21.76 8.77
N PHE A 187 -50.30 -21.35 10.04
CA PHE A 187 -49.06 -21.01 10.74
C PHE A 187 -48.19 -22.25 10.88
N THR A 188 -47.49 -22.55 9.78
CA THR A 188 -46.38 -23.47 9.76
C THR A 188 -45.31 -22.89 10.67
N VAL A 189 -45.19 -23.43 11.88
CA VAL A 189 -44.07 -23.16 12.79
C VAL A 189 -42.83 -23.88 12.26
N GLY A 190 -42.41 -23.47 11.06
CA GLY A 190 -41.07 -23.75 10.56
C GLY A 190 -40.16 -22.76 11.23
N SER A 191 -39.35 -23.23 12.19
CA SER A 191 -38.29 -22.42 12.79
C SER A 191 -37.45 -21.81 11.67
N PRO A 192 -37.43 -20.47 11.51
CA PRO A 192 -36.42 -19.85 10.69
C PRO A 192 -35.11 -20.02 11.47
N ALA A 193 -34.32 -21.03 11.11
CA ALA A 193 -32.92 -21.05 11.51
C ALA A 193 -32.35 -19.67 11.14
N PRO A 194 -31.75 -18.94 12.09
CA PRO A 194 -31.28 -17.59 11.80
C PRO A 194 -30.24 -17.68 10.70
N GLN A 195 -30.64 -17.26 9.49
CA GLN A 195 -29.73 -17.00 8.38
C GLN A 195 -28.90 -15.80 8.81
N LEU A 196 -27.86 -16.08 9.61
CA LEU A 196 -26.89 -15.10 10.06
C LEU A 196 -26.32 -14.45 8.81
N SER A 197 -26.63 -13.17 8.62
CA SER A 197 -25.94 -12.32 7.66
C SER A 197 -24.52 -12.09 8.18
N GLU A 198 -23.67 -13.10 7.99
CA GLU A 198 -22.29 -13.24 8.40
C GLU A 198 -21.36 -12.31 7.57
N ASN A 199 -21.73 -11.03 7.51
CA ASN A 199 -21.15 -10.06 6.59
C ASN A 199 -20.94 -8.68 7.24
N VAL A 200 -20.88 -8.64 8.58
CA VAL A 200 -20.60 -7.44 9.36
C VAL A 200 -19.28 -7.61 10.10
N LEU A 201 -18.32 -6.72 9.78
CA LEU A 201 -17.07 -6.49 10.51
C LEU A 201 -15.87 -7.44 10.32
N PHE A 202 -15.84 -8.29 9.29
CA PHE A 202 -14.58 -8.93 8.85
C PHE A 202 -13.83 -8.03 7.86
N GLY A 203 -13.04 -7.11 8.39
CA GLY A 203 -12.13 -6.28 7.59
C GLY A 203 -11.05 -7.11 6.88
N ASP A 204 -10.71 -6.74 5.65
CA ASP A 204 -9.72 -7.41 4.80
C ASP A 204 -8.27 -7.14 5.29
N ASP A 205 -7.90 -7.80 6.39
CA ASP A 205 -6.58 -7.75 7.03
C ASP A 205 -5.53 -8.63 6.30
N SER A 206 -5.95 -9.38 5.26
CA SER A 206 -5.10 -10.28 4.47
C SER A 206 -3.94 -9.54 3.79
N ALA A 207 -4.13 -8.25 3.48
CA ALA A 207 -3.13 -7.40 2.84
C ALA A 207 -1.79 -7.30 3.60
N MET A 208 -1.77 -7.41 4.95
CA MET A 208 -0.53 -7.29 5.73
C MET A 208 0.45 -8.48 5.55
N PHE A 209 -0.01 -9.59 4.97
CA PHE A 209 0.79 -10.80 4.72
C PHE A 209 1.12 -11.03 3.24
N ALA A 210 0.71 -10.13 2.35
CA ALA A 210 0.73 -10.34 0.89
C ALA A 210 2.01 -9.86 0.16
N GLN A 211 3.03 -9.36 0.87
CA GLN A 211 4.24 -8.77 0.25
C GLN A 211 5.55 -9.46 0.63
N THR A 212 5.71 -10.70 0.16
CA THR A 212 7.02 -11.28 -0.15
C THR A 212 6.93 -11.98 -1.52
N PRO A 213 7.19 -11.29 -2.65
CA PRO A 213 7.27 -11.95 -3.95
C PRO A 213 8.48 -12.88 -3.98
N ALA A 214 8.23 -14.18 -3.81
CA ALA A 214 9.24 -15.23 -3.90
C ALA A 214 9.50 -15.67 -5.36
N ASP A 215 9.51 -14.71 -6.30
CA ASP A 215 10.00 -14.94 -7.66
C ASP A 215 10.37 -13.62 -8.36
N ALA A 216 11.58 -13.14 -8.10
CA ALA A 216 12.27 -12.11 -8.88
C ALA A 216 13.77 -12.19 -8.57
N ALA A 217 14.52 -12.88 -9.42
CA ALA A 217 15.97 -12.78 -9.43
C ALA A 217 16.38 -11.55 -10.25
N ASP A 218 16.70 -10.43 -9.59
CA ASP A 218 17.79 -9.55 -10.03
C ASP A 218 18.30 -8.65 -8.89
N ASP A 219 19.42 -7.97 -9.16
CA ASP A 219 20.36 -7.43 -8.19
C ASP A 219 20.01 -6.05 -7.57
N SER A 220 20.73 -5.71 -6.50
CA SER A 220 21.05 -4.34 -6.04
C SER A 220 19.92 -3.41 -5.55
N PHE A 221 19.75 -3.32 -4.21
CA PHE A 221 19.32 -2.09 -3.54
C PHE A 221 20.12 -1.85 -2.24
N SER A 222 20.74 -0.66 -2.15
CA SER A 222 21.38 -0.14 -0.92
C SER A 222 20.47 0.90 -0.26
N PRO A 223 20.39 0.97 1.09
CA PRO A 223 19.60 1.98 1.76
C PRO A 223 20.34 3.33 1.83
N LEU A 224 19.67 4.42 1.45
CA LEU A 224 20.10 5.77 1.82
C LEU A 224 19.59 6.11 3.23
N ILE A 225 20.47 6.65 4.05
CA ILE A 225 20.15 7.31 5.33
C ILE A 225 20.08 8.82 5.03
N PRO A 226 19.01 9.55 5.36
CA PRO A 226 19.01 11.01 5.32
C PRO A 226 19.78 11.54 6.53
N ALA A 227 20.84 12.31 6.28
CA ALA A 227 21.55 13.05 7.32
C ALA A 227 20.90 14.42 7.52
N GLU A 228 20.53 14.74 8.76
CA GLU A 228 20.00 16.06 9.11
C GLU A 228 21.15 17.09 9.15
N SER A 229 21.11 18.08 8.26
CA SER A 229 22.09 19.18 8.27
C SER A 229 21.56 20.39 9.01
N SER A 230 22.01 20.55 10.25
CA SER A 230 21.90 21.78 11.04
C SER A 230 22.51 22.99 10.30
N GLY A 231 21.76 24.09 10.17
CA GLY A 231 22.27 25.37 9.65
C GLY A 231 22.30 26.47 10.72
N PRO A 232 23.27 27.41 10.67
CA PRO A 232 23.22 28.65 11.44
C PRO A 232 23.12 29.92 10.58
N PHE A 233 22.01 30.65 10.78
CA PHE A 233 21.93 32.07 11.20
C PHE A 233 22.79 33.20 10.56
N SER A 234 22.14 34.37 10.36
CA SER A 234 22.62 35.72 9.94
C SER A 234 22.70 35.97 8.41
N GLY A 235 22.37 37.15 7.87
CA GLY A 235 21.72 38.35 8.45
C GLY A 235 22.00 39.66 7.65
N TRP A 236 20.96 40.51 7.45
CA TRP A 236 20.98 41.94 7.02
C TRP A 236 21.40 42.27 5.55
N ALA A 237 20.50 42.84 4.71
CA ALA A 237 20.27 44.28 4.39
C ALA A 237 21.14 44.78 3.19
N ASP A 238 20.81 45.75 2.32
CA ASP A 238 19.71 46.74 2.16
C ASP A 238 19.63 47.25 0.67
N ASN A 239 18.57 47.99 0.28
CA ASN A 239 18.37 48.90 -0.89
C ASN A 239 18.88 48.50 -2.31
N GLY A 240 18.03 48.37 -3.36
CA GLY A 240 17.45 49.49 -4.16
C GLY A 240 17.86 49.34 -5.66
N VAL A 241 17.40 50.08 -6.69
CA VAL A 241 16.36 51.12 -6.92
C VAL A 241 15.82 50.94 -8.39
N ALA A 242 14.77 51.66 -8.82
CA ALA A 242 13.96 51.40 -10.03
C ALA A 242 14.44 51.99 -11.40
N SER A 243 14.00 51.40 -12.53
CA SER A 243 13.26 52.11 -13.62
C SER A 243 12.85 51.27 -14.87
N ALA A 244 11.63 51.52 -15.35
CA ALA A 244 11.12 51.49 -16.74
C ALA A 244 11.03 50.18 -17.59
N ALA A 245 9.90 50.09 -18.32
CA ALA A 245 9.55 49.14 -19.39
C ALA A 245 9.31 49.94 -20.72
N PRO A 246 8.68 49.44 -21.81
CA PRO A 246 8.26 48.07 -22.19
C PRO A 246 8.57 47.65 -23.66
N SER A 247 8.41 46.36 -24.00
CA SER A 247 7.74 45.86 -25.24
C SER A 247 7.73 44.32 -25.32
N SER A 248 6.72 43.76 -26.00
CA SER A 248 6.40 42.31 -26.12
C SER A 248 6.53 41.85 -27.60
N PRO A 249 6.02 40.69 -28.06
CA PRO A 249 5.97 39.32 -27.47
C PRO A 249 6.48 38.22 -28.46
N ALA A 250 6.89 37.04 -27.98
CA ALA A 250 6.83 35.78 -28.78
C ALA A 250 6.97 34.49 -27.94
N THR A 251 5.89 33.71 -27.91
CA THR A 251 5.78 32.24 -28.07
C THR A 251 7.01 31.34 -27.85
N GLY A 252 6.88 30.30 -27.00
CA GLY A 252 7.44 28.98 -27.36
C GLY A 252 8.01 28.05 -26.26
N ILE A 253 7.14 27.26 -25.62
CA ILE A 253 7.34 25.85 -25.18
C ILE A 253 8.43 25.55 -24.11
N SER A 254 8.00 24.88 -23.05
CA SER A 254 8.69 24.59 -21.79
C SER A 254 10.00 23.78 -21.84
N PRO A 255 10.98 24.07 -20.96
CA PRO A 255 11.91 23.09 -20.44
C PRO A 255 11.24 22.24 -19.33
N GLY A 256 11.77 21.05 -19.05
CA GLY A 256 11.24 20.16 -18.00
C GLY A 256 11.83 20.41 -16.60
N THR A 257 11.68 19.41 -15.72
CA THR A 257 12.52 19.04 -14.55
C THR A 257 11.70 18.71 -13.30
N ALA A 258 12.27 17.86 -12.43
CA ALA A 258 11.86 17.54 -11.06
C ALA A 258 10.58 16.71 -10.89
N GLY A 259 10.76 15.39 -10.80
CA GLY A 259 9.81 14.54 -10.10
C GLY A 259 9.77 14.92 -8.62
N SER A 260 8.62 15.38 -8.15
CA SER A 260 8.36 15.58 -6.72
C SER A 260 8.08 14.24 -6.07
N THR A 261 9.03 13.74 -5.28
CA THR A 261 8.78 12.69 -4.30
C THR A 261 8.09 13.28 -3.09
N LEU A 262 6.88 12.80 -2.74
CA LEU A 262 6.41 12.61 -1.36
C LEU A 262 5.02 11.92 -1.32
N ALA A 263 4.80 11.16 -0.24
CA ALA A 263 3.52 10.67 0.29
C ALA A 263 2.63 9.74 -0.59
N GLY A 264 2.65 8.44 -0.27
CA GLY A 264 1.43 7.75 0.16
C GLY A 264 0.35 7.37 -0.87
N GLY A 265 0.64 7.35 -2.18
CA GLY A 265 -0.32 6.84 -3.16
C GLY A 265 -0.52 5.33 -3.06
N THR A 266 -1.75 4.87 -2.77
CA THR A 266 -2.16 3.49 -3.00
C THR A 266 -1.99 3.14 -4.47
N ARG A 267 -1.26 2.06 -4.77
CA ARG A 267 -1.02 1.63 -6.16
C ARG A 267 -2.32 1.12 -6.76
N VAL A 268 -2.90 1.91 -7.65
CA VAL A 268 -4.05 1.52 -8.48
C VAL A 268 -3.60 0.39 -9.43
N ASP A 269 -4.33 -0.72 -9.45
CA ASP A 269 -4.06 -1.81 -10.37
C ASP A 269 -4.10 -1.34 -11.82
N GLY A 270 -3.11 -1.77 -12.63
CA GLY A 270 -2.84 -1.28 -13.99
C GLY A 270 -3.88 -1.62 -15.06
N ARG A 271 -5.15 -1.80 -14.69
CA ARG A 271 -6.29 -2.03 -15.60
C ARG A 271 -7.37 -0.95 -15.53
N THR A 272 -7.38 -0.09 -14.51
CA THR A 272 -8.36 1.00 -14.40
C THR A 272 -7.69 2.35 -14.64
N ARG A 273 -8.05 3.03 -15.74
CA ARG A 273 -7.58 4.40 -16.04
C ARG A 273 -8.07 5.46 -15.06
N TYR A 274 -9.09 5.13 -14.27
CA TYR A 274 -9.72 6.00 -13.26
C TYR A 274 -9.33 5.55 -11.85
N VAL A 275 -9.28 6.52 -10.93
CA VAL A 275 -9.08 6.29 -9.48
C VAL A 275 -10.39 5.87 -8.79
N GLY A 276 -11.52 6.23 -9.40
CA GLY A 276 -12.86 5.78 -9.04
C GLY A 276 -13.84 6.07 -10.18
N ALA A 277 -15.01 5.44 -10.16
CA ALA A 277 -16.10 5.73 -11.08
C ALA A 277 -17.44 5.67 -10.32
N GLY A 278 -18.37 6.54 -10.70
CA GLY A 278 -19.65 6.71 -9.99
C GLY A 278 -20.45 7.88 -10.52
N VAL A 279 -21.54 8.21 -9.84
CA VAL A 279 -22.36 9.39 -10.07
C VAL A 279 -21.89 10.50 -9.12
N ILE A 280 -21.64 11.71 -9.63
CA ILE A 280 -21.39 12.87 -8.77
C ILE A 280 -22.73 13.39 -8.24
N GLN A 281 -22.82 13.59 -6.93
CA GLN A 281 -23.97 14.20 -6.28
C GLN A 281 -23.51 15.25 -5.27
N ARG A 282 -24.31 16.30 -5.06
CA ARG A 282 -24.09 17.29 -3.99
C ARG A 282 -24.26 16.63 -2.62
N ALA A 283 -23.39 16.93 -1.67
CA ALA A 283 -23.51 16.39 -0.32
C ALA A 283 -24.83 16.85 0.34
N PRO A 284 -25.56 15.95 1.03
CA PRO A 284 -26.77 16.32 1.78
C PRO A 284 -26.40 16.99 3.11
N GLY A 285 -25.97 18.25 3.04
CA GLY A 285 -25.61 19.09 4.18
C GLY A 285 -25.13 20.45 3.73
N GLU A 286 -25.60 21.52 4.39
CA GLU A 286 -25.12 22.90 4.31
C GLU A 286 -24.76 23.40 2.88
N ALA A 287 -25.79 23.88 2.17
CA ALA A 287 -25.77 24.19 0.74
C ALA A 287 -24.68 25.18 0.25
N GLU A 288 -23.99 25.86 1.17
CA GLU A 288 -22.90 26.80 0.88
C GLU A 288 -21.51 26.15 0.80
N SER A 289 -21.30 24.95 1.36
CA SER A 289 -19.95 24.34 1.45
C SER A 289 -19.38 23.88 0.10
N GLY A 290 -20.23 23.69 -0.91
CA GLY A 290 -19.80 23.24 -2.25
C GLY A 290 -19.19 21.84 -2.24
N ASP A 291 -19.52 21.00 -1.26
CA ASP A 291 -19.03 19.64 -1.14
C ASP A 291 -19.82 18.68 -2.05
N TYR A 292 -19.08 17.85 -2.77
CA TYR A 292 -19.61 16.83 -3.66
C TYR A 292 -19.19 15.43 -3.18
N VAL A 293 -19.95 14.43 -3.58
CA VAL A 293 -19.77 13.03 -3.20
C VAL A 293 -19.85 12.17 -4.45
N LEU A 294 -18.93 11.20 -4.57
CA LEU A 294 -18.99 10.16 -5.58
C LEU A 294 -19.82 9.00 -5.02
N MET A 295 -20.88 8.62 -5.73
CA MET A 295 -21.86 7.63 -5.31
C MET A 295 -22.00 6.51 -6.33
N THR A 296 -22.37 5.32 -5.88
CA THR A 296 -22.78 4.22 -6.75
C THR A 296 -24.19 4.48 -7.35
N PRO A 297 -24.57 3.82 -8.46
CA PRO A 297 -25.94 3.89 -8.98
C PRO A 297 -27.02 3.46 -7.97
N SER A 298 -26.67 2.65 -6.97
CA SER A 298 -27.57 2.24 -5.87
C SER A 298 -27.63 3.26 -4.71
N GLY A 299 -27.03 4.45 -4.85
CA GLY A 299 -27.06 5.51 -3.84
C GLY A 299 -26.09 5.32 -2.66
N ARG A 300 -25.20 4.32 -2.69
CA ARG A 300 -24.15 4.18 -1.66
C ARG A 300 -22.99 5.14 -1.96
N VAL A 301 -22.63 5.96 -0.97
CA VAL A 301 -21.44 6.83 -0.98
C VAL A 301 -20.15 6.00 -1.08
N LEU A 302 -19.25 6.43 -1.97
CA LEU A 302 -17.91 5.85 -2.15
C LEU A 302 -16.82 6.74 -1.56
N ALA A 303 -16.84 8.03 -1.85
CA ALA A 303 -15.85 9.00 -1.38
C ALA A 303 -16.39 10.44 -1.48
N HIS A 304 -15.88 11.32 -0.62
CA HIS A 304 -16.04 12.77 -0.81
C HIS A 304 -15.11 13.25 -1.91
N VAL A 305 -15.54 14.22 -2.72
CA VAL A 305 -14.75 14.70 -3.86
C VAL A 305 -14.66 16.21 -3.93
N LYS A 306 -13.51 16.71 -4.37
CA LYS A 306 -13.23 18.14 -4.54
C LYS A 306 -12.49 18.40 -5.84
N GLY A 307 -13.01 19.34 -6.63
CA GLY A 307 -12.38 19.80 -7.86
C GLY A 307 -11.06 20.53 -7.55
N THR A 308 -10.03 20.24 -8.35
CA THR A 308 -8.72 20.88 -8.28
C THR A 308 -8.41 21.51 -9.65
N GLY A 309 -8.14 22.82 -9.67
CA GLY A 309 -8.04 23.59 -10.91
C GLY A 309 -9.41 23.94 -11.48
N ASP A 310 -9.52 24.02 -12.81
CA ASP A 310 -10.71 24.51 -13.52
C ASP A 310 -11.85 23.49 -13.66
N VAL A 311 -11.85 22.41 -12.86
CA VAL A 311 -12.83 21.32 -12.96
C VAL A 311 -14.12 21.68 -12.23
N SER A 312 -15.09 22.20 -12.98
CA SER A 312 -16.45 22.50 -12.51
C SER A 312 -17.28 21.23 -12.27
N LEU A 313 -17.27 20.73 -11.03
CA LEU A 313 -18.05 19.54 -10.64
C LEU A 313 -19.56 19.68 -10.82
N GLU A 314 -20.09 20.91 -10.78
CA GLU A 314 -21.52 21.20 -10.88
C GLU A 314 -22.14 20.74 -12.20
N GLU A 315 -21.41 20.87 -13.32
CA GLU A 315 -21.86 20.43 -14.65
C GLU A 315 -22.07 18.91 -14.72
N TYR A 316 -21.39 18.15 -13.85
CA TYR A 316 -21.40 16.68 -13.81
C TYR A 316 -22.31 16.11 -12.71
N VAL A 317 -23.04 16.95 -11.97
CA VAL A 317 -24.02 16.46 -10.98
C VAL A 317 -25.08 15.62 -11.68
N GLY A 318 -25.37 14.44 -11.12
CA GLY A 318 -26.28 13.44 -11.70
C GLY A 318 -25.70 12.62 -12.85
N HIS A 319 -24.48 12.92 -13.33
CA HIS A 319 -23.85 12.18 -14.43
C HIS A 319 -22.92 11.07 -13.92
N SER A 320 -22.89 9.95 -14.65
CA SER A 320 -21.93 8.87 -14.43
C SER A 320 -20.57 9.26 -15.02
N VAL A 321 -19.54 9.32 -14.18
CA VAL A 321 -18.19 9.77 -14.53
C VAL A 321 -17.10 8.84 -14.00
N GLY A 322 -16.03 8.72 -14.78
CA GLY A 322 -14.73 8.22 -14.34
C GLY A 322 -13.88 9.38 -13.85
N VAL A 323 -13.25 9.19 -12.69
CA VAL A 323 -12.53 10.25 -11.97
C VAL A 323 -11.02 10.04 -12.06
N HIS A 324 -10.31 11.06 -12.50
CA HIS A 324 -8.84 11.15 -12.45
C HIS A 324 -8.43 12.11 -11.32
N GLY A 325 -7.40 11.75 -10.55
CA GLY A 325 -7.05 12.54 -9.37
C GLY A 325 -6.11 11.84 -8.39
N ARG A 326 -6.12 12.30 -7.15
CA ARG A 326 -5.49 11.64 -5.99
C ARG A 326 -6.55 11.19 -5.01
N ARG A 327 -6.48 9.95 -4.53
CA ARG A 327 -7.33 9.42 -3.46
C ARG A 327 -6.51 9.21 -2.20
N TYR A 328 -7.05 9.64 -1.07
CA TYR A 328 -6.49 9.41 0.26
C TYR A 328 -7.61 9.31 1.30
N PHE A 329 -7.34 8.62 2.39
CA PHE A 329 -8.28 8.51 3.50
C PHE A 329 -8.15 9.73 4.42
N LYS A 330 -9.27 10.38 4.76
CA LYS A 330 -9.28 11.52 5.70
C LYS A 330 -9.87 11.08 7.04
N SER A 331 -9.02 11.02 8.06
CA SER A 331 -9.35 10.60 9.42
C SER A 331 -10.53 11.35 10.02
N ASP A 332 -10.59 12.66 9.82
CA ASP A 332 -11.52 13.57 10.50
C ASP A 332 -12.99 13.29 10.14
N ILE A 333 -13.22 12.77 8.93
CA ILE A 333 -14.53 12.35 8.40
C ILE A 333 -14.65 10.82 8.31
N ASN A 334 -13.63 10.08 8.74
CA ASN A 334 -13.51 8.62 8.66
C ASN A 334 -13.91 8.04 7.28
N SER A 335 -13.53 8.73 6.20
CA SER A 335 -13.96 8.43 4.82
C SER A 335 -12.85 8.69 3.81
N ASP A 336 -12.94 8.02 2.66
CA ASP A 336 -12.16 8.35 1.47
C ASP A 336 -12.47 9.76 0.95
N TYR A 337 -11.42 10.41 0.45
CA TYR A 337 -11.43 11.72 -0.17
C TYR A 337 -10.69 11.67 -1.50
N ILE A 338 -11.23 12.31 -2.55
CA ILE A 338 -10.64 12.35 -3.89
C ILE A 338 -10.49 13.81 -4.36
N GLU A 339 -9.26 14.23 -4.59
CA GLU A 339 -8.92 15.46 -5.30
C GLU A 339 -8.98 15.21 -6.80
N ILE A 340 -9.98 15.78 -7.47
CA ILE A 340 -10.26 15.55 -8.89
C ILE A 340 -9.45 16.52 -9.74
N SER A 341 -8.56 15.99 -10.58
CA SER A 341 -7.81 16.74 -11.60
C SER A 341 -8.40 16.60 -13.01
N GLY A 342 -9.32 15.65 -13.22
CA GLY A 342 -10.01 15.47 -14.48
C GLY A 342 -11.19 14.50 -14.38
N LEU A 343 -12.15 14.69 -15.28
CA LEU A 343 -13.38 13.90 -15.37
C LEU A 343 -13.59 13.42 -16.81
N GLU A 344 -14.21 12.26 -16.95
CA GLU A 344 -14.66 11.73 -18.24
C GLU A 344 -16.02 11.05 -18.04
N THR A 345 -16.97 11.25 -18.94
CA THR A 345 -18.28 10.60 -18.85
C THR A 345 -18.15 9.11 -19.18
N VAL A 346 -18.71 8.25 -18.34
CA VAL A 346 -18.64 6.79 -18.49
C VAL A 346 -20.02 6.17 -18.34
N LYS A 347 -20.23 5.01 -18.96
CA LYS A 347 -21.42 4.18 -18.71
C LYS A 347 -21.08 3.16 -17.63
N LEU A 348 -21.71 3.31 -16.47
CA LEU A 348 -21.72 2.27 -15.44
C LEU A 348 -22.65 1.15 -15.93
N GLN A 349 -22.22 -0.11 -15.81
CA GLN A 349 -22.97 -1.31 -16.18
C GLN A 349 -23.52 -2.01 -14.93
#